data_AF-A0A9X2GUU4-F1
#
_entry.id   AF-A0A9X2GUU4-F1
#
_cell.length_a   1.000
_cell.length_b   1.000
_cell.length_c   1.000
_cell.angle_alpha   90.00
_cell.angle_beta   90.00
_cell.angle_gamma   90.00
#
_symmetry.space_group_name_H-M   'P 1'
#
loop_
_entity.id
_entity.type
_entity.pdbx_description
1 polymer ?
#
loop_
_entity_poly.entity_id
_entity_poly.type
_entity_poly.pdbx_seq_one_letter_code
_entity_poly.pdbx_strand_id
1 'polypeptide(L)' 'MLTDPDAWQGRAIVELHGAGQSTFARMHVDLTRERDERWYAYWVEQFDYLWETARQVEAPARVPEDS' A
#
# COMPACT_ATOMS: atom_id res chain seq x y z
N MET A 1 -2.39 3.98 1.26
CA MET A 1 -1.94 4.49 2.57
C MET A 1 -2.58 3.64 3.64
N LEU A 2 -1.81 3.16 4.61
CA LEU A 2 -2.28 2.36 5.74
C LEU A 2 -2.04 3.14 7.03
N THR A 3 -3.02 3.20 7.90
CA THR A 3 -2.90 3.80 9.24
C THR A 3 -3.23 2.77 10.30
N ASP A 4 -2.25 2.46 11.16
CA ASP A 4 -2.37 1.63 12.36
C ASP A 4 -3.20 0.34 12.15
N PRO A 5 -2.66 -0.64 11.41
CA PRO A 5 -3.39 -1.86 11.01
C PRO A 5 -3.80 -2.75 12.19
N ASP A 6 -3.11 -2.63 13.33
CA ASP A 6 -3.35 -3.44 14.52
C ASP A 6 -4.41 -2.82 15.45
N ALA A 7 -4.72 -1.54 15.29
CA ALA A 7 -5.78 -0.89 16.03
C ALA A 7 -7.17 -1.24 15.46
N TRP A 8 -8.16 -1.32 16.35
CA TRP A 8 -9.57 -1.53 15.98
C TRP A 8 -10.11 -0.47 14.99
N GLN A 9 -9.53 0.73 15.01
CA GLN A 9 -9.87 1.86 14.13
C GLN A 9 -8.90 2.01 12.95
N GLY A 10 -8.09 1.01 12.66
CA GLY A 10 -7.14 1.01 11.54
C GLY A 10 -7.83 1.22 10.20
N ARG A 11 -7.17 1.94 9.29
CA ARG A 11 -7.73 2.29 7.97
C ARG A 11 -6.74 2.01 6.85
N ALA A 12 -7.26 1.45 5.76
CA ALA A 12 -6.54 1.31 4.51
C ALA A 12 -7.23 2.19 3.45
N ILE A 13 -6.49 3.17 2.93
CA ILE A 13 -6.92 4.04 1.84
C ILE A 13 -6.24 3.53 0.57
N VAL A 14 -7.03 2.93 -0.31
CA VAL A 14 -6.58 2.45 -1.62
C VAL A 14 -7.06 3.43 -2.70
N GLU A 15 -6.12 3.98 -3.47
CA GLU A 15 -6.43 4.73 -4.68
C GLU A 15 -6.42 3.76 -5.86
N LEU A 16 -7.57 3.61 -6.51
CA LEU A 16 -7.72 2.77 -7.70
C LEU A 16 -7.88 3.68 -8.91
N HIS A 17 -6.93 3.60 -9.84
CA HIS A 17 -7.08 4.25 -11.14
C HIS A 17 -8.02 3.41 -12.00
N GLY A 18 -9.31 3.74 -11.98
CA GLY A 18 -10.29 3.14 -12.88
C GLY A 18 -9.91 3.41 -14.34
N ALA A 19 -9.86 2.37 -15.17
CA ALA A 19 -9.71 2.52 -16.60
C ALA A 19 -11.04 3.01 -17.20
N GLY A 20 -11.10 4.30 -17.55
CA GLY A 20 -12.24 4.91 -18.23
C GLY A 20 -12.93 5.99 -17.41
N GLN A 21 -12.65 7.24 -17.77
CA GLN A 21 -13.33 8.49 -17.40
C GLN A 21 -12.85 9.20 -16.11
N SER A 22 -12.38 10.44 -16.33
CA SER A 22 -11.97 11.49 -15.40
C SER A 22 -11.03 11.12 -14.24
N THR A 23 -9.73 11.33 -14.47
CA THR A 23 -8.66 11.37 -13.45
C THR A 23 -8.78 12.53 -12.45
N PHE A 24 -9.79 13.41 -12.60
CA PHE A 24 -9.99 14.60 -11.77
C PHE A 24 -10.70 14.30 -10.44
N ALA A 25 -11.41 13.17 -10.34
CA ALA A 25 -11.96 12.69 -9.08
C ALA A 25 -11.00 11.65 -8.50
N ARG A 26 -10.35 11.97 -7.37
CA ARG A 26 -9.62 10.94 -6.60
C ARG A 26 -10.60 9.87 -6.14
N MET A 27 -10.71 8.80 -6.90
CA MET A 27 -11.46 7.60 -6.55
C MET A 27 -10.69 6.86 -5.47
N HIS A 28 -11.02 7.15 -4.21
CA HIS A 28 -10.56 6.38 -3.07
C HIS A 28 -11.67 5.41 -2.66
N VAL A 29 -11.27 4.20 -2.31
CA VAL A 29 -12.15 3.22 -1.65
C VAL A 29 -11.76 3.20 -0.18
N ASP A 30 -12.73 3.50 0.70
CA ASP A 30 -12.56 3.42 2.15
C ASP A 30 -13.04 2.04 2.62
N LEU A 31 -12.08 1.20 3.01
CA LEU A 31 -12.33 -0.13 3.56
C LEU A 31 -12.08 -0.10 5.06
N THR A 32 -13.05 -0.57 5.84
CA THR A 32 -12.89 -0.75 7.27
C THR A 32 -12.93 -2.22 7.62
N ARG A 33 -12.25 -2.61 8.72
CA ARG A 33 -12.25 -4.00 9.18
C ARG A 33 -13.66 -4.49 9.55
N GLU A 34 -14.49 -3.62 10.11
CA GLU A 34 -15.85 -3.94 10.55
C GLU A 34 -16.80 -4.24 9.37
N ARG A 35 -16.71 -3.47 8.28
CA ARG A 35 -17.66 -3.56 7.16
C ARG A 35 -17.14 -4.46 6.03
N ASP A 36 -15.84 -4.46 5.82
CA ASP A 36 -15.21 -4.96 4.60
C ASP A 36 -14.09 -5.97 4.91
N GLU A 37 -14.21 -6.75 6.00
CA GLU A 37 -13.16 -7.59 6.60
C GLU A 37 -12.27 -8.32 5.58
N ARG A 38 -12.88 -9.07 4.64
CA ARG A 38 -12.14 -9.83 3.62
C ARG A 38 -11.28 -8.94 2.74
N TRP A 39 -11.84 -7.83 2.24
CA TRP A 39 -11.13 -6.93 1.34
C TRP A 39 -10.13 -6.06 2.08
N TYR A 40 -10.45 -5.68 3.32
CA TYR A 40 -9.52 -5.02 4.24
C TYR A 40 -8.28 -5.90 4.47
N ALA A 41 -8.47 -7.16 4.87
CA ALA A 41 -7.38 -8.09 5.14
C ALA A 41 -6.52 -8.32 3.88
N TYR A 42 -7.16 -8.56 2.74
CA TYR A 42 -6.44 -8.72 1.47
C TYR A 42 -5.54 -7.51 1.16
N TRP A 43 -6.06 -6.29 1.25
CA TRP A 43 -5.28 -5.10 0.91
C TRP A 43 -4.18 -4.80 1.92
N VAL A 44 -4.38 -5.10 3.20
CA VAL A 44 -3.32 -5.04 4.22
C VAL A 44 -2.17 -5.97 3.83
N GLU A 45 -2.46 -7.24 3.52
CA GLU A 45 -1.45 -8.20 3.07
C GLU A 45 -0.70 -7.74 1.82
N GLN A 46 -1.40 -7.13 0.86
CA GLN A 46 -0.75 -6.56 -0.34
C GLN A 46 0.19 -5.39 0.00
N PHE A 47 -0.20 -4.52 0.94
CA PHE A 47 0.66 -3.42 1.38
C PHE A 47 1.91 -3.94 2.10
N ASP A 48 1.76 -4.92 2.99
CA ASP A 48 2.88 -5.52 3.71
C ASP A 48 3.86 -6.18 2.74
N TYR A 49 3.34 -6.93 1.75
CA TYR A 49 4.17 -7.54 0.71
C TYR A 49 4.98 -6.49 -0.07
N LEU A 50 4.34 -5.41 -0.51
CA LEU A 50 5.02 -4.33 -1.24
C LEU A 50 6.07 -3.62 -0.37
N TRP A 51 5.77 -3.40 0.91
CA TRP A 51 6.68 -2.78 1.87
C TRP A 51 7.94 -3.62 2.07
N GLU A 52 7.78 -4.91 2.37
CA GLU A 52 8.91 -5.83 2.57
C GLU A 52 9.74 -6.01 1.30
N THR A 53 9.09 -6.10 0.14
CA THR A 53 9.80 -6.19 -1.15
C THR A 53 10.61 -4.93 -1.44
N ALA A 54 10.08 -3.73 -1.14
CA ALA A 54 10.81 -2.48 -1.35
C ALA A 54 12.06 -2.37 -0.46
N ARG A 55 12.01 -2.89 0.78
CA ARG A 55 13.18 -2.95 1.68
C ARG A 55 14.31 -3.85 1.17
N GLN A 56 13.98 -4.88 0.41
CA GLN A 56 14.98 -5.77 -0.19
C GLN A 56 15.71 -5.12 -1.39
N VAL A 57 15.21 -3.98 -1.90
CA VAL A 57 15.76 -3.31 -3.09
C VAL A 57 16.86 -2.28 -2.75
N GLU A 58 17.18 -2.04 -1.48
CA GLU A 58 18.24 -1.12 -1.04
C GLU A 58 19.57 -1.89 -0.81
N ALA A 59 20.72 -1.69 -1.48
CA ALA A 59 21.16 -0.97 -2.68
C ALA A 59 22.35 -1.77 -3.28
N PRO A 60 22.71 -1.67 -4.58
CA PRO A 60 23.97 -2.23 -5.07
C PRO A 60 25.14 -1.60 -4.28
N ALA A 61 26.05 -2.44 -3.79
CA ALA A 61 27.24 -2.01 -3.06
C ALA A 61 27.96 -0.89 -3.84
N ARG A 62 28.28 0.22 -3.16
CA ARG A 62 29.17 1.24 -3.73
C ARG A 62 30.44 0.55 -4.19
N VAL A 63 30.66 0.50 -5.51
CA VAL A 63 31.97 0.15 -6.06
C VAL A 63 32.91 1.26 -5.62
N PRO A 64 34.00 0.97 -4.90
CA PRO A 64 34.97 2.01 -4.57
C PRO A 64 35.54 2.55 -5.89
N GLU A 65 35.42 3.85 -6.12
CA GLU A 65 36.18 4.52 -7.18
C GLU A 65 37.66 4.57 -6.77
N ASP A 66 38.50 4.16 -7.71
CA ASP A 66 39.97 4.24 -7.83
C ASP A 66 40.89 3.23 -7.13
N SER A 67 41.68 2.54 -7.96
CA SER A 67 43.15 2.69 -8.02
C SER A 67 43.70 2.26 -9.38
#